data_AF-A0A401ZLT1-F1
#
_entry.id   AF-A0A401ZLT1-F1
#
_cell.length_a   1.000
_cell.length_b   1.000
_cell.length_c   1.000
_cell.angle_alpha   90.00
_cell.angle_beta   90.00
_cell.angle_gamma   90.00
#
_symmetry.space_group_name_H-M   'P 1'
#
loop_
_entity.id
_entity.type
_entity.pdbx_description
1 polymer ?
#
loop_
_entity_poly.entity_id
_entity_poly.type
_entity_poly.pdbx_seq_one_letter_code
_entity_poly.pdbx_strand_id
1 'polypeptide(L)'
;MPRNENLRRQRILHNWRQQDLADQLGITVLTIQRWERGTQQPSIYYRAKLCALFGRTVQELGLVGDGNAQSVSEIQARSELSGPEFRHSISYVEKGLWTVPYTRNAIFTGREQLLERLTARFSFDQREHMLSMCQPGVPQICALKGLGGIGKTQVALEYAYRAHEQGCYTHTIWINATNEESMLNSYSVLVDVLPEQYRCQVMNQNQRARAVLRWLEECEQPWLLIADNADNLDLIQRYLPARGSGHVLLTTCASAVCIMANVLEVDSMDVSEGTQLLLRRAQRTHASDNEIDEATNLTVALGQFPLALDQAGAYIEETGCSIREYHHLYQQHHHALLARRGRQYVGHPDSVVTTLSFAFEQVECANQAAAEFLRLCAFLKPDRISEELLINGAPHWPHALRTAVSDRLRFDQMCKTLLAFSLVKRLPEKRMLSVHRLVQLVQMERLTLEEQRQWDERLLDAGYANAASNTLCLVM
;
A
#
# COMPACT_ATOMS: atom_id res chain seq x y z
N MET A 1 -8.37 -11.06 -27.64
CA MET A 1 -7.53 -12.27 -27.82
C MET A 1 -8.44 -13.50 -27.86
N PRO A 2 -7.99 -14.64 -28.43
CA PRO A 2 -8.78 -15.88 -28.37
C PRO A 2 -9.05 -16.30 -26.91
N ARG A 3 -10.13 -17.04 -26.68
CA ARG A 3 -10.46 -17.60 -25.36
C ARG A 3 -9.30 -18.47 -24.86
N ASN A 4 -8.97 -18.36 -23.58
CA ASN A 4 -7.96 -19.21 -22.95
C ASN A 4 -8.59 -20.54 -22.51
N GLU A 5 -8.77 -21.45 -23.48
CA GLU A 5 -9.32 -22.78 -23.24
C GLU A 5 -8.37 -23.68 -22.41
N ASN A 6 -7.06 -23.38 -22.37
CA ASN A 6 -6.09 -24.14 -21.58
C ASN A 6 -6.30 -23.94 -20.08
N LEU A 7 -6.42 -22.67 -19.64
CA LEU A 7 -6.72 -22.35 -18.24
C LEU A 7 -8.08 -22.92 -17.81
N ARG A 8 -9.10 -22.78 -18.67
CA ARG A 8 -10.44 -23.33 -18.43
C ARG A 8 -10.41 -24.85 -18.29
N ARG A 9 -9.66 -25.54 -19.16
CA ARG A 9 -9.52 -27.00 -19.12
C ARG A 9 -8.85 -27.46 -17.83
N GLN A 10 -7.79 -26.80 -17.37
CA GLN A 10 -7.14 -27.16 -16.10
C GLN A 10 -8.10 -27.00 -14.93
N ARG A 11 -8.85 -25.91 -14.85
CA ARG A 11 -9.86 -25.72 -13.81
C ARG A 11 -10.91 -26.86 -13.80
N ILE A 12 -11.41 -27.24 -14.98
CA ILE A 12 -12.40 -28.32 -15.10
C ILE A 12 -11.80 -29.68 -14.71
N LEU A 13 -10.54 -29.96 -15.06
CA LEU A 13 -9.84 -31.19 -14.67
C LEU A 13 -9.71 -31.34 -13.14
N HIS A 14 -9.63 -30.21 -12.42
CA HIS A 14 -9.65 -30.17 -10.96
C HIS A 14 -11.07 -30.18 -10.35
N ASN A 15 -12.13 -30.37 -11.15
CA ASN A 15 -13.54 -30.29 -10.74
C ASN A 15 -13.93 -28.97 -10.06
N TRP A 16 -13.27 -27.87 -10.43
CA TRP A 16 -13.54 -26.56 -9.85
C TRP A 16 -14.50 -25.73 -10.70
N ARG A 17 -15.44 -25.03 -10.05
CA ARG A 17 -16.18 -23.91 -10.64
C ARG A 17 -15.28 -22.69 -10.72
N GLN A 18 -15.68 -21.70 -11.53
CA GLN A 18 -14.92 -20.44 -11.62
C GLN A 18 -14.80 -19.74 -10.26
N GLN A 19 -15.82 -19.86 -9.40
CA GLN A 19 -15.78 -19.35 -8.03
C GLN A 19 -14.70 -20.06 -7.20
N ASP A 20 -14.62 -21.38 -7.27
CA ASP A 20 -13.65 -22.16 -6.49
C ASP A 20 -12.20 -21.78 -6.87
N LEU A 21 -11.91 -21.53 -8.16
CA LEU A 21 -10.60 -21.02 -8.59
C LEU A 21 -10.36 -19.56 -8.15
N ALA A 22 -11.40 -18.73 -8.12
CA ALA A 22 -11.33 -17.37 -7.62
C ALA A 22 -10.96 -17.36 -6.12
N ASP A 23 -11.59 -18.24 -5.34
CA ASP A 23 -11.34 -18.40 -3.91
C ASP A 23 -9.90 -18.88 -3.65
N GLN A 24 -9.40 -19.86 -4.42
CA GLN A 24 -8.01 -20.34 -4.34
C GLN A 24 -6.96 -19.26 -4.65
N LEU A 25 -7.32 -18.26 -5.46
CA LEU A 25 -6.43 -17.18 -5.86
C LEU A 25 -6.64 -15.89 -5.05
N GLY A 26 -7.69 -15.83 -4.22
CA GLY A 26 -8.07 -14.65 -3.45
C GLY A 26 -8.57 -13.50 -4.32
N ILE A 27 -9.27 -13.80 -5.43
CA ILE A 27 -9.75 -12.81 -6.40
C ILE A 27 -11.22 -13.03 -6.75
N THR A 28 -11.82 -12.07 -7.45
CA THR A 28 -13.23 -12.17 -7.86
C THR A 28 -13.43 -13.15 -9.03
N VAL A 29 -14.60 -13.80 -9.08
CA VAL A 29 -14.98 -14.70 -10.17
C VAL A 29 -15.00 -14.01 -11.54
N LEU A 30 -15.28 -12.70 -11.56
CA LEU A 30 -15.25 -11.88 -12.78
C LEU A 30 -13.85 -11.83 -13.38
N THR A 31 -12.80 -11.81 -12.55
CA THR A 31 -11.40 -11.83 -13.01
C THR A 31 -11.07 -13.17 -13.69
N ILE A 32 -11.52 -14.29 -13.12
CA ILE A 32 -11.40 -15.62 -13.76
C ILE A 32 -12.15 -15.68 -15.09
N GLN A 33 -13.37 -15.14 -15.14
CA GLN A 33 -14.15 -15.08 -16.38
C GLN A 33 -13.43 -14.29 -17.47
N ARG A 34 -12.80 -13.16 -17.12
CA ARG A 34 -12.03 -12.34 -18.07
C ARG A 34 -10.79 -13.06 -18.59
N TRP A 35 -10.11 -13.84 -17.74
CA TRP A 35 -8.95 -14.65 -18.13
C TRP A 35 -9.35 -15.80 -19.06
N GLU A 36 -10.39 -16.57 -18.72
CA GLU A 36 -10.88 -17.66 -19.57
C GLU A 36 -11.45 -17.15 -20.90
N ARG A 37 -12.10 -15.98 -20.90
CA ARG A 37 -12.61 -15.35 -22.14
C ARG A 37 -11.52 -14.71 -22.99
N GLY A 38 -10.29 -14.58 -22.48
CA GLY A 38 -9.19 -13.92 -23.20
C GLY A 38 -9.38 -12.40 -23.35
N THR A 39 -10.24 -11.78 -22.53
CA THR A 39 -10.44 -10.32 -22.53
C THR A 39 -9.40 -9.60 -21.68
N GLN A 40 -8.76 -10.31 -20.75
CA GLN A 40 -7.69 -9.81 -19.89
C GLN A 40 -6.70 -10.94 -19.64
N GLN A 41 -5.39 -10.68 -19.61
CA GLN A 41 -4.42 -11.67 -19.16
C GLN A 41 -4.09 -11.48 -17.67
N PRO A 42 -3.82 -12.57 -16.92
CA PRO A 42 -3.32 -12.47 -15.54
C PRO A 42 -1.99 -11.73 -15.50
N SER A 43 -1.76 -10.97 -14.42
CA SER A 43 -0.45 -10.36 -14.12
C SER A 43 0.61 -11.42 -13.86
N ILE A 44 1.90 -11.04 -13.85
CA ILE A 44 3.02 -11.97 -13.60
C ILE A 44 2.85 -12.70 -12.26
N TYR A 45 2.41 -12.00 -11.22
CA TYR A 45 2.09 -12.59 -9.92
C TYR A 45 1.04 -13.70 -10.02
N TYR A 46 -0.08 -13.43 -10.71
CA TYR A 46 -1.14 -14.42 -10.88
C TYR A 46 -0.76 -15.54 -11.85
N ARG A 47 0.12 -15.30 -12.82
CA ARG A 47 0.69 -16.37 -13.66
C ARG A 47 1.53 -17.32 -12.82
N ALA A 48 2.39 -16.81 -11.95
CA ALA A 48 3.18 -17.63 -11.04
C ALA A 48 2.30 -18.43 -10.07
N LYS A 49 1.28 -17.80 -9.48
CA LYS A 49 0.28 -18.48 -8.65
C LYS A 49 -0.47 -19.57 -9.41
N LEU A 50 -0.95 -19.29 -10.62
CA LEU A 50 -1.65 -20.28 -11.46
C LEU A 50 -0.73 -21.46 -11.82
N CYS A 51 0.55 -21.19 -12.12
CA CYS A 51 1.54 -22.24 -12.39
C CYS A 51 1.77 -23.12 -11.17
N ALA A 52 1.91 -22.51 -9.99
CA ALA A 52 2.06 -23.24 -8.73
C ALA A 52 0.79 -24.05 -8.38
N LEU A 53 -0.40 -23.45 -8.57
CA LEU A 53 -1.69 -24.05 -8.24
C LEU A 53 -2.00 -25.27 -9.12
N PHE A 54 -1.67 -25.20 -10.42
CA PHE A 54 -1.94 -26.28 -11.37
C PHE A 54 -0.73 -27.20 -11.61
N GLY A 55 0.46 -26.86 -11.09
CA GLY A 55 1.71 -27.57 -11.40
C GLY A 55 2.06 -27.55 -12.88
N ARG A 56 1.77 -26.43 -13.56
CA ARG A 56 1.91 -26.26 -15.03
C ARG A 56 2.71 -25.02 -15.36
N THR A 57 3.31 -24.99 -16.54
CA THR A 57 4.02 -23.80 -17.03
C THR A 57 3.05 -22.74 -17.57
N VAL A 58 3.54 -21.51 -17.69
CA VAL A 58 2.78 -20.37 -18.25
C VAL A 58 2.31 -20.68 -19.69
N GLN A 59 3.09 -21.44 -20.46
CA GLN A 59 2.77 -21.88 -21.82
C GLN A 59 1.65 -22.93 -21.82
N GLU A 60 1.74 -23.93 -20.96
CA GLU A 60 0.72 -24.98 -20.82
C GLU A 60 -0.63 -24.42 -20.37
N LEU A 61 -0.63 -23.30 -19.63
CA LEU A 61 -1.84 -22.59 -19.22
C LEU A 61 -2.38 -21.60 -20.26
N GLY A 62 -1.73 -21.46 -21.43
CA GLY A 62 -2.15 -20.53 -22.47
C GLY A 62 -2.00 -19.05 -22.07
N LEU A 63 -1.01 -18.74 -21.22
CA LEU A 63 -0.82 -17.41 -20.60
C LEU A 63 0.35 -16.61 -21.22
N VAL A 64 0.76 -16.97 -22.45
CA VAL A 64 1.78 -16.26 -23.22
C VAL A 64 1.08 -15.35 -24.23
N GLY A 65 1.46 -14.08 -24.30
CA GLY A 65 1.07 -13.21 -25.41
C GLY A 65 2.06 -13.39 -26.56
N ASP A 66 1.58 -13.38 -27.80
CA ASP A 66 2.45 -13.40 -28.98
C ASP A 66 3.45 -12.23 -28.91
N GLY A 67 4.67 -12.53 -28.49
CA GLY A 67 5.71 -11.55 -28.22
C GLY A 67 6.73 -12.10 -27.21
N ASN A 68 7.84 -12.61 -27.74
CA ASN A 68 9.03 -13.16 -27.07
C ASN A 68 9.00 -14.67 -26.76
N ALA A 69 9.16 -15.45 -27.84
CA ALA A 69 9.58 -16.85 -27.79
C ALA A 69 11.12 -17.03 -27.86
N GLN A 70 11.92 -16.00 -27.58
CA GLN A 70 13.39 -16.06 -27.64
C GLN A 70 14.02 -15.56 -26.33
N SER A 71 13.99 -16.38 -25.28
CA SER A 71 14.92 -16.26 -24.14
C SER A 71 14.90 -17.47 -23.19
N VAL A 72 14.40 -18.64 -23.61
CA VAL A 72 14.26 -19.82 -22.74
C VAL A 72 15.19 -20.98 -23.14
N SER A 73 15.86 -20.92 -24.29
CA SER A 73 16.74 -22.01 -24.74
C SER A 73 18.14 -22.03 -24.11
N GLU A 74 18.54 -21.02 -23.32
CA GLU A 74 19.90 -20.99 -22.73
C GLU A 74 19.99 -21.47 -21.28
N ILE A 75 18.85 -21.70 -20.60
CA ILE A 75 18.84 -22.12 -19.19
C ILE A 75 18.79 -23.66 -19.02
N GLN A 76 18.34 -24.40 -20.05
CA GLN A 76 18.13 -25.85 -19.96
C GLN A 76 19.34 -26.73 -20.32
N ALA A 77 20.48 -26.16 -20.74
CA ALA A 77 21.64 -26.93 -21.18
C ALA A 77 22.74 -27.14 -20.12
N ARG A 78 22.50 -26.80 -18.84
CA ARG A 78 23.53 -26.91 -17.77
C ARG A 78 23.16 -27.79 -16.58
N SER A 79 22.08 -28.57 -16.62
CA SER A 79 21.64 -29.38 -15.47
C SER A 79 21.84 -30.89 -15.60
N GLU A 80 22.64 -31.38 -16.54
CA GLU A 80 22.95 -32.81 -16.65
C GLU A 80 24.46 -33.01 -16.78
N LEU A 81 25.00 -33.93 -15.96
CA LEU A 81 26.42 -34.14 -15.57
C LEU A 81 26.77 -33.24 -14.36
N SER A 82 26.91 -33.70 -13.11
CA SER A 82 27.57 -34.91 -12.60
C SER A 82 27.18 -35.16 -11.12
N GLY A 83 27.43 -36.39 -10.64
CA GLY A 83 26.98 -36.95 -9.37
C GLY A 83 27.66 -36.46 -8.07
N PRO A 84 27.64 -37.29 -6.99
CA PRO A 84 27.36 -36.85 -5.63
C PRO A 84 28.61 -36.51 -4.84
N GLU A 85 28.74 -35.26 -4.38
CA GLU A 85 29.55 -34.87 -3.23
C GLU A 85 29.35 -33.38 -2.92
N PHE A 86 28.35 -33.03 -2.11
CA PHE A 86 28.33 -31.76 -1.37
C PHE A 86 27.61 -31.96 -0.03
N ARG A 87 28.18 -32.82 0.81
CA ARG A 87 28.14 -32.58 2.26
C ARG A 87 29.18 -31.51 2.54
N HIS A 88 28.82 -30.25 2.38
CA HIS A 88 29.49 -29.17 3.08
C HIS A 88 28.50 -28.59 4.08
N SER A 89 28.87 -28.80 5.34
CA SER A 89 28.53 -27.97 6.49
C SER A 89 27.98 -26.60 6.08
N ILE A 90 26.71 -26.35 6.41
CA ILE A 90 26.23 -24.98 6.58
C ILE A 90 27.03 -24.44 7.76
N SER A 91 28.15 -23.78 7.47
CA SER A 91 28.81 -22.91 8.42
C SER A 91 27.78 -21.87 8.84
N TYR A 92 27.47 -21.82 10.14
CA TYR A 92 26.73 -20.74 10.77
C TYR A 92 27.28 -19.41 10.24
N VAL A 93 26.51 -18.70 9.41
CA VAL A 93 26.93 -17.40 8.89
C VAL A 93 26.71 -16.39 10.01
N GLU A 94 27.78 -15.68 10.39
CA GLU A 94 27.85 -14.58 11.38
C GLU A 94 26.94 -13.37 11.09
N LYS A 95 25.96 -13.47 10.17
CA LYS A 95 25.03 -12.39 9.83
C LYS A 95 23.61 -12.80 10.23
N GLY A 96 22.97 -11.99 11.07
CA GLY A 96 21.63 -12.28 11.55
C GLY A 96 20.57 -12.25 10.44
N LEU A 97 19.42 -12.83 10.75
CA LEU A 97 18.24 -12.94 9.88
C LEU A 97 17.83 -11.61 9.22
N TRP A 98 17.78 -11.58 7.88
CA TRP A 98 17.28 -10.47 7.06
C TRP A 98 16.22 -11.00 6.08
N THR A 99 14.97 -10.54 6.23
CA THR A 99 13.83 -11.07 5.45
C THR A 99 13.09 -10.00 4.67
N VAL A 100 13.67 -8.80 4.57
CA VAL A 100 13.09 -7.67 3.84
C VAL A 100 12.90 -8.07 2.37
N PRO A 101 11.66 -8.08 1.85
CA PRO A 101 11.35 -8.69 0.55
C PRO A 101 11.66 -7.77 -0.63
N TYR A 102 12.11 -6.54 -0.37
CA TYR A 102 12.33 -5.51 -1.37
C TYR A 102 13.81 -5.09 -1.38
N THR A 103 14.34 -4.86 -2.57
CA THR A 103 15.62 -4.16 -2.74
C THR A 103 15.50 -2.72 -2.25
N ARG A 104 16.60 -2.14 -1.74
CA ARG A 104 16.63 -0.73 -1.37
C ARG A 104 16.22 0.13 -2.56
N ASN A 105 15.35 1.11 -2.32
CA ASN A 105 14.88 2.00 -3.37
C ASN A 105 15.98 3.01 -3.72
N ALA A 106 16.62 2.83 -4.88
CA ALA A 106 17.73 3.68 -5.33
C ALA A 106 17.34 5.15 -5.59
N ILE A 107 16.05 5.43 -5.80
CA ILE A 107 15.51 6.78 -6.02
C ILE A 107 14.70 7.30 -4.82
N PHE A 108 14.84 6.68 -3.64
CA PHE A 108 14.24 7.21 -2.42
C PHE A 108 14.64 8.68 -2.22
N THR A 109 13.66 9.53 -1.91
CA THR A 109 13.84 10.98 -1.93
C THR A 109 13.09 11.63 -0.76
N GLY A 110 13.79 12.52 -0.06
CA GLY A 110 13.23 13.27 1.07
C GLY A 110 12.95 12.41 2.30
N ARG A 111 11.98 12.83 3.12
CA ARG A 111 11.52 12.16 4.35
C ARG A 111 12.57 12.08 5.47
N GLU A 112 13.62 12.89 5.41
CA GLU A 112 14.71 12.86 6.39
C GLU A 112 14.19 13.16 7.81
N GLN A 113 13.39 14.22 7.98
CA GLN A 113 12.81 14.55 9.29
C GLN A 113 11.93 13.40 9.84
N LEU A 114 11.24 12.66 8.97
CA LEU A 114 10.42 11.53 9.39
C LEU A 114 11.29 10.34 9.83
N LEU A 115 12.37 10.06 9.10
CA LEU A 115 13.34 9.02 9.44
C LEU A 115 14.11 9.35 10.73
N GLU A 116 14.50 10.61 10.92
CA GLU A 116 15.12 11.12 12.14
C GLU A 116 14.18 10.96 13.34
N ARG A 117 12.90 11.35 13.20
CA ARG A 117 11.89 11.14 14.24
C ARG A 117 11.69 9.66 14.54
N LEU A 118 11.63 8.81 13.51
CA LEU A 118 11.52 7.36 13.68
C LEU A 118 12.72 6.79 14.45
N THR A 119 13.93 7.23 14.10
CA THR A 119 15.16 6.84 14.78
C THR A 119 15.14 7.29 16.23
N ALA A 120 14.80 8.55 16.50
CA ALA A 120 14.70 9.09 17.86
C ALA A 120 13.70 8.31 18.73
N ARG A 121 12.59 7.82 18.16
CA ARG A 121 11.62 6.99 18.89
C ARG A 121 12.19 5.64 19.31
N PHE A 122 13.05 5.05 18.49
CA PHE A 122 13.72 3.78 18.78
C PHE A 122 15.03 3.93 19.57
N SER A 123 15.64 5.12 19.58
CA SER A 123 16.89 5.38 20.31
C SER A 123 16.70 5.79 21.77
N PHE A 124 15.55 6.37 22.14
CA PHE A 124 15.34 6.93 23.49
C PHE A 124 15.46 5.87 24.60
N ASP A 125 15.05 4.62 24.34
CA ASP A 125 15.10 3.55 25.36
C ASP A 125 16.40 2.75 25.41
N GLN A 126 17.29 2.83 24.41
CA GLN A 126 18.56 2.09 24.47
C GLN A 126 19.45 2.57 25.64
N ARG A 127 19.33 3.84 26.05
CA ARG A 127 20.06 4.39 27.20
C ARG A 127 19.48 3.97 28.55
N GLU A 128 18.17 3.74 28.65
CA GLU A 128 17.54 3.26 29.89
C GLU A 128 17.63 1.73 30.03
N HIS A 129 17.56 0.97 28.93
CA HIS A 129 17.75 -0.48 28.94
C HIS A 129 19.15 -0.91 29.39
N MET A 130 20.21 -0.14 29.08
CA MET A 130 21.56 -0.40 29.60
C MET A 130 21.66 -0.31 31.13
N LEU A 131 20.74 0.40 31.78
CA LEU A 131 20.70 0.56 33.25
C LEU A 131 19.77 -0.46 33.93
N SER A 132 18.99 -1.25 33.16
CA SER A 132 17.91 -2.12 33.63
C SER A 132 18.11 -3.57 33.16
N MET A 133 19.25 -4.19 33.46
CA MET A 133 19.58 -5.58 33.08
C MET A 133 18.77 -6.67 33.82
N CYS A 134 17.60 -6.37 34.40
CA CYS A 134 16.87 -7.31 35.27
C CYS A 134 15.42 -7.62 34.88
N GLN A 135 14.84 -7.02 33.82
CA GLN A 135 13.53 -7.43 33.29
C GLN A 135 13.49 -7.31 31.77
N PRO A 136 13.00 -8.32 31.03
CA PRO A 136 12.75 -8.15 29.60
C PRO A 136 11.65 -7.09 29.43
N GLY A 137 12.01 -5.96 28.85
CA GLY A 137 11.07 -4.88 28.54
C GLY A 137 9.98 -5.32 27.55
N VAL A 138 8.94 -4.51 27.41
CA VAL A 138 7.96 -4.65 26.32
C VAL A 138 8.57 -4.06 25.05
N PRO A 139 8.44 -4.71 23.88
CA PRO A 139 8.98 -4.17 22.64
C PRO A 139 8.42 -2.78 22.34
N GLN A 140 9.29 -1.87 21.92
CA GLN A 140 8.81 -0.56 21.50
C GLN A 140 8.09 -0.68 20.16
N ILE A 141 6.85 -0.20 20.10
CA ILE A 141 6.03 -0.23 18.89
C ILE A 141 5.88 1.19 18.35
N CYS A 142 6.28 1.39 17.10
CA CYS A 142 6.05 2.62 16.33
C CYS A 142 5.19 2.30 15.11
N ALA A 143 4.27 3.19 14.75
CA ALA A 143 3.41 3.04 13.59
C ALA A 143 3.54 4.24 12.65
N LEU A 144 3.88 3.96 11.39
CA LEU A 144 3.74 4.88 10.27
C LEU A 144 2.29 4.84 9.80
N LYS A 145 1.55 5.93 10.00
CA LYS A 145 0.12 6.04 9.66
C LYS A 145 -0.11 7.02 8.52
N GLY A 146 -0.98 6.69 7.57
CA GLY A 146 -1.35 7.62 6.49
C GLY A 146 -2.11 6.95 5.35
N LEU A 147 -2.46 7.73 4.33
CA LEU A 147 -3.21 7.28 3.16
C LEU A 147 -2.48 6.17 2.36
N GLY A 148 -3.22 5.29 1.69
CA GLY A 148 -2.64 4.31 0.75
C GLY A 148 -1.85 5.03 -0.34
N GLY A 149 -0.67 4.54 -0.74
CA GLY A 149 0.18 5.20 -1.74
C GLY A 149 1.01 6.41 -1.26
N ILE A 150 0.88 6.83 0.02
CA ILE A 150 1.65 7.97 0.57
C ILE A 150 3.13 7.65 0.90
N GLY A 151 3.56 6.40 0.71
CA GLY A 151 4.96 5.99 0.87
C GLY A 151 5.36 5.38 2.22
N LYS A 152 4.42 4.98 3.08
CA LYS A 152 4.70 4.35 4.40
C LYS A 152 5.67 3.17 4.31
N THR A 153 5.37 2.23 3.41
CA THR A 153 6.19 1.04 3.14
C THR A 153 7.59 1.42 2.67
N GLN A 154 7.74 2.47 1.86
CA GLN A 154 9.05 2.95 1.39
C GLN A 154 9.86 3.59 2.52
N VAL A 155 9.23 4.32 3.44
CA VAL A 155 9.89 4.87 4.63
C VAL A 155 10.34 3.73 5.56
N ALA A 156 9.50 2.73 5.80
CA ALA A 156 9.87 1.56 6.60
C ALA A 156 11.03 0.78 5.97
N LEU A 157 11.01 0.62 4.64
CA LEU A 157 12.06 -0.02 3.88
C LEU A 157 13.39 0.74 3.99
N GLU A 158 13.37 2.06 3.78
CA GLU A 158 14.58 2.89 3.88
C GLU A 158 15.14 2.88 5.30
N TYR A 159 14.28 2.95 6.32
CA TYR A 159 14.71 2.80 7.72
C TYR A 159 15.40 1.46 7.96
N ALA A 160 14.84 0.35 7.47
CA ALA A 160 15.42 -0.98 7.62
C ALA A 160 16.84 -1.05 7.04
N TYR A 161 17.06 -0.53 5.83
CA TYR A 161 18.37 -0.52 5.19
C TYR A 161 19.37 0.38 5.94
N ARG A 162 18.97 1.60 6.33
CA ARG A 162 19.85 2.49 7.10
C ARG A 162 20.24 1.89 8.45
N ALA A 163 19.28 1.30 9.16
CA ALA A 163 19.53 0.67 10.46
C ALA A 163 20.42 -0.57 10.34
N HIS A 164 20.29 -1.34 9.24
CA HIS A 164 21.18 -2.46 8.95
C HIS A 164 22.61 -2.01 8.67
N GLU A 165 22.79 -0.98 7.83
CA GLU A 165 24.10 -0.39 7.51
C GLU A 165 24.79 0.19 8.75
N GLN A 166 24.02 0.74 9.67
CA GLN A 166 24.49 1.27 10.96
C GLN A 166 24.71 0.18 12.02
N GLY A 167 24.36 -1.07 11.74
CA GLY A 167 24.48 -2.18 12.69
C GLY A 167 23.55 -2.08 13.90
N CYS A 168 22.44 -1.34 13.79
CA CYS A 168 21.49 -1.14 14.89
C CYS A 168 20.76 -2.42 15.29
N TYR A 169 20.56 -3.34 14.33
CA TYR A 169 19.86 -4.60 14.55
C TYR A 169 20.66 -5.77 13.98
N THR A 170 20.73 -6.86 14.76
CA THR A 170 21.23 -8.14 14.29
C THR A 170 20.21 -8.81 13.38
N HIS A 171 18.91 -8.73 13.73
CA HIS A 171 17.82 -9.34 12.96
C HIS A 171 16.85 -8.29 12.44
N THR A 172 16.46 -8.38 11.17
CA THR A 172 15.39 -7.58 10.57
C THR A 172 14.38 -8.48 9.89
N ILE A 173 13.19 -8.52 10.47
CA ILE A 173 12.10 -9.39 10.05
C ILE A 173 11.00 -8.56 9.41
N TRP A 174 10.52 -8.98 8.25
CA TRP A 174 9.43 -8.32 7.53
C TRP A 174 8.26 -9.29 7.37
N ILE A 175 7.07 -8.88 7.81
CA ILE A 175 5.84 -9.65 7.63
C ILE A 175 4.79 -8.84 6.87
N ASN A 176 3.97 -9.53 6.10
CA ASN A 176 2.80 -8.95 5.47
C ASN A 176 1.59 -9.08 6.41
N ALA A 177 1.11 -7.96 6.93
CA ALA A 177 0.02 -7.87 7.91
C ALA A 177 -1.35 -7.54 7.29
N THR A 178 -1.50 -7.68 5.97
CA THR A 178 -2.76 -7.39 5.26
C THR A 178 -3.95 -8.20 5.80
N ASN A 179 -3.72 -9.47 6.13
CA ASN A 179 -4.71 -10.37 6.73
C ASN A 179 -4.01 -11.50 7.50
N GLU A 180 -4.80 -12.30 8.23
CA GLU A 180 -4.29 -13.36 9.09
C GLU A 180 -3.48 -14.41 8.32
N GLU A 181 -4.00 -14.87 7.18
CA GLU A 181 -3.33 -15.85 6.32
C GLU A 181 -1.96 -15.33 5.82
N SER A 182 -1.87 -14.06 5.44
CA SER A 182 -0.61 -13.45 5.00
C SER A 182 0.42 -13.41 6.11
N MET A 183 0.02 -13.07 7.35
CA MET A 183 0.92 -13.09 8.50
C MET A 183 1.40 -14.50 8.80
N LEU A 184 0.48 -15.46 8.85
CA LEU A 184 0.78 -16.87 9.07
C LEU A 184 1.77 -17.40 8.04
N ASN A 185 1.61 -17.05 6.77
CA ASN A 185 2.53 -17.39 5.70
C ASN A 185 3.90 -16.72 5.87
N SER A 186 3.94 -15.42 6.20
CA SER A 186 5.18 -14.69 6.46
C SER A 186 5.98 -15.30 7.62
N TYR A 187 5.32 -15.69 8.71
CA TYR A 187 6.02 -16.37 9.80
C TYR A 187 6.43 -17.81 9.46
N SER A 188 5.61 -18.51 8.68
CA SER A 188 5.86 -19.91 8.38
C SER A 188 7.21 -20.12 7.70
N VAL A 189 7.62 -19.23 6.80
CA VAL A 189 8.91 -19.35 6.11
C VAL A 189 10.12 -19.08 7.02
N LEU A 190 9.94 -18.51 8.20
CA LEU A 190 11.03 -18.15 9.13
C LEU A 190 11.40 -19.29 10.07
N VAL A 191 10.50 -20.24 10.34
CA VAL A 191 10.74 -21.32 11.30
C VAL A 191 11.96 -22.17 10.92
N ASP A 192 12.16 -22.41 9.63
CA ASP A 192 13.22 -23.29 9.13
C ASP A 192 14.62 -22.68 9.31
N VAL A 193 14.70 -21.37 9.61
CA VAL A 193 15.96 -20.66 9.89
C VAL A 193 16.15 -20.31 11.38
N LEU A 194 15.17 -20.58 12.25
CA LEU A 194 15.30 -20.39 13.71
C LEU A 194 16.27 -21.40 14.35
N PRO A 195 16.80 -21.16 15.55
CA PRO A 195 17.55 -22.19 16.29
C PRO A 195 16.72 -23.48 16.51
N GLU A 196 17.39 -24.63 16.56
CA GLU A 196 16.75 -25.96 16.60
C GLU A 196 15.75 -26.13 17.75
N GLN A 197 16.01 -25.51 18.89
CA GLN A 197 15.12 -25.53 20.07
C GLN A 197 13.71 -24.94 19.81
N TYR A 198 13.54 -24.13 18.77
CA TYR A 198 12.25 -23.56 18.37
C TYR A 198 11.59 -24.35 17.23
N ARG A 199 12.26 -25.37 16.71
CA ARG A 199 11.75 -26.22 15.62
C ARG A 199 11.06 -27.46 16.19
N CYS A 200 9.99 -27.90 15.54
CA CYS A 200 9.34 -29.19 15.79
C CYS A 200 9.01 -29.84 14.45
N GLN A 201 9.05 -31.18 14.39
CA GLN A 201 8.88 -31.93 13.13
C GLN A 201 7.53 -31.70 12.45
N VAL A 202 6.47 -31.42 13.23
CA VAL A 202 5.14 -31.13 12.70
C VAL A 202 4.59 -29.90 13.40
N MET A 203 4.46 -28.81 12.66
CA MET A 203 3.83 -27.58 13.12
C MET A 203 2.81 -27.10 12.09
N ASN A 204 1.61 -26.78 12.54
CA ASN A 204 0.68 -25.99 11.75
C ASN A 204 1.13 -24.51 11.69
N GLN A 205 0.54 -23.72 10.80
CA GLN A 205 0.96 -22.33 10.59
C GLN A 205 0.88 -21.47 11.87
N ASN A 206 -0.13 -21.67 12.72
CA ASN A 206 -0.26 -20.95 13.99
C ASN A 206 0.87 -21.30 14.97
N GLN A 207 1.23 -22.59 15.05
CA GLN A 207 2.36 -23.04 15.86
C GLN A 207 3.68 -22.48 15.32
N ARG A 208 3.83 -22.40 13.99
CA ARG A 208 5.00 -21.77 13.35
C ARG A 208 5.12 -20.29 13.71
N ALA A 209 4.02 -19.53 13.61
CA ALA A 209 3.99 -18.12 14.02
C ALA A 209 4.36 -17.94 15.49
N ARG A 210 3.78 -18.75 16.40
CA ARG A 210 4.12 -18.71 17.83
C ARG A 210 5.58 -19.07 18.11
N ALA A 211 6.19 -19.97 17.34
CA ALA A 211 7.59 -20.31 17.50
C ALA A 211 8.51 -19.13 17.17
N VAL A 212 8.22 -18.40 16.08
CA VAL A 212 8.97 -17.19 15.72
C VAL A 212 8.79 -16.08 16.76
N LEU A 213 7.55 -15.86 17.22
CA LEU A 213 7.28 -14.86 18.25
C LEU A 213 8.00 -15.19 19.56
N ARG A 214 7.97 -16.47 19.99
CA ARG A 214 8.74 -16.91 21.17
C ARG A 214 10.22 -16.68 20.99
N TRP A 215 10.77 -16.99 19.82
CA TRP A 215 12.17 -16.72 19.52
C TRP A 215 12.48 -15.22 19.64
N LEU A 216 11.63 -14.32 19.13
CA LEU A 216 11.82 -12.88 19.29
C LEU A 216 11.77 -12.42 20.75
N GLU A 217 10.86 -13.01 21.54
CA GLU A 217 10.73 -12.72 22.97
C GLU A 217 11.94 -13.16 23.80
N GLU A 218 12.64 -14.21 23.37
CA GLU A 218 13.80 -14.81 24.03
C GLU A 218 15.14 -14.38 23.39
N CYS A 219 15.10 -13.66 22.26
CA CYS A 219 16.30 -13.23 21.53
C CYS A 219 17.03 -12.12 22.28
N GLU A 220 18.28 -12.39 22.66
CA GLU A 220 19.15 -11.43 23.34
C GLU A 220 19.71 -10.38 22.38
N GLN A 221 19.79 -10.70 21.08
CA GLN A 221 20.30 -9.78 20.07
C GLN A 221 19.24 -8.75 19.67
N PRO A 222 19.62 -7.50 19.37
CA PRO A 222 18.68 -6.48 18.88
C PRO A 222 17.99 -6.93 17.58
N TRP A 223 16.67 -6.81 17.54
CA TRP A 223 15.87 -7.16 16.38
C TRP A 223 14.86 -6.07 16.04
N LEU A 224 14.52 -6.00 14.75
CA LEU A 224 13.47 -5.15 14.20
C LEU A 224 12.43 -6.04 13.51
N LEU A 225 11.16 -5.92 13.92
CA LEU A 225 10.01 -6.54 13.24
C LEU A 225 9.22 -5.45 12.50
N ILE A 226 9.14 -5.55 11.18
CA ILE A 226 8.34 -4.67 10.33
C ILE A 226 7.08 -5.42 9.93
N ALA A 227 5.92 -4.92 10.35
CA ALA A 227 4.62 -5.43 9.93
C ALA A 227 3.96 -4.44 8.96
N ASP A 228 4.00 -4.79 7.67
CA ASP A 228 3.54 -3.93 6.59
C ASP A 228 2.05 -4.18 6.29
N ASN A 229 1.26 -3.11 6.10
CA ASN A 229 -0.19 -3.13 5.89
C ASN A 229 -1.00 -3.67 7.08
N ALA A 230 -0.61 -3.31 8.30
CA ALA A 230 -1.29 -3.68 9.55
C ALA A 230 -2.55 -2.83 9.80
N ASP A 231 -3.56 -2.96 8.93
CA ASP A 231 -4.79 -2.16 9.01
C ASP A 231 -5.82 -2.70 10.03
N ASN A 232 -5.73 -3.98 10.40
CA ASN A 232 -6.53 -4.58 11.47
C ASN A 232 -5.72 -4.68 12.77
N LEU A 233 -5.87 -3.67 13.63
CA LEU A 233 -5.10 -3.56 14.88
C LEU A 233 -5.41 -4.68 15.89
N ASP A 234 -6.67 -5.10 15.98
CA ASP A 234 -7.10 -6.19 16.88
C ASP A 234 -6.49 -7.54 16.46
N LEU A 235 -6.28 -7.71 15.16
CA LEU A 235 -5.68 -8.91 14.61
C LEU A 235 -4.15 -8.89 14.79
N ILE A 236 -3.47 -7.82 14.37
CA ILE A 236 -1.99 -7.73 14.46
C ILE A 236 -1.49 -7.86 15.89
N GLN A 237 -2.24 -7.38 16.90
CA GLN A 237 -1.86 -7.49 18.31
C GLN A 237 -1.59 -8.95 18.74
N ARG A 238 -2.25 -9.94 18.12
CA ARG A 238 -2.06 -11.38 18.39
C ARG A 238 -0.77 -11.94 17.79
N TYR A 239 -0.17 -11.19 16.88
CA TYR A 239 1.00 -11.54 16.09
C TYR A 239 2.18 -10.61 16.38
N LEU A 240 2.20 -9.94 17.55
CA LEU A 240 3.35 -9.18 18.02
C LEU A 240 3.98 -9.87 19.24
N PRO A 241 5.30 -9.79 19.41
CA PRO A 241 5.97 -10.31 20.60
C PRO A 241 5.50 -9.55 21.85
N ALA A 242 5.19 -10.28 22.93
CA ALA A 242 4.65 -9.67 24.16
C ALA A 242 5.74 -9.04 25.04
N ARG A 243 7.00 -9.41 24.81
CA ARG A 243 8.19 -9.06 25.61
C ARG A 243 9.43 -9.11 24.71
N GLY A 244 10.54 -8.57 25.21
CA GLY A 244 11.83 -8.56 24.51
C GLY A 244 12.32 -7.14 24.23
N SER A 245 13.61 -7.02 23.96
CA SER A 245 14.33 -5.75 23.80
C SER A 245 14.40 -5.25 22.35
N GLY A 246 13.56 -5.78 21.46
CA GLY A 246 13.51 -5.35 20.06
C GLY A 246 12.45 -4.30 19.77
N HIS A 247 12.41 -3.90 18.50
CA HIS A 247 11.53 -2.84 18.01
C HIS A 247 10.54 -3.38 16.99
N VAL A 248 9.32 -2.85 17.03
CA VAL A 248 8.26 -3.14 16.07
C VAL A 248 7.92 -1.88 15.30
N LEU A 249 7.97 -1.97 13.97
CA LEU A 249 7.53 -0.92 13.07
C LEU A 249 6.30 -1.38 12.28
N LEU A 250 5.19 -0.66 12.42
CA LEU A 250 3.96 -0.94 11.70
C LEU A 250 3.81 0.06 10.56
N THR A 251 3.30 -0.37 9.40
CA THR A 251 2.70 0.53 8.41
C THR A 251 1.20 0.31 8.39
N THR A 252 0.40 1.38 8.45
CA THR A 252 -1.06 1.25 8.60
C THR A 252 -1.81 2.46 8.07
N CYS A 253 -3.05 2.25 7.63
CA CYS A 253 -4.05 3.29 7.37
C CYS A 253 -5.03 3.45 8.54
N ALA A 254 -4.99 2.53 9.52
CA ALA A 254 -5.97 2.41 10.59
C ALA A 254 -6.05 3.65 11.50
N SER A 255 -7.24 3.91 12.01
CA SER A 255 -7.47 4.90 13.06
C SER A 255 -7.22 4.32 14.45
N ALA A 256 -7.02 5.18 15.47
CA ALA A 256 -6.89 4.79 16.88
C ALA A 256 -5.70 3.89 17.24
N VAL A 257 -4.57 4.03 16.53
CA VAL A 257 -3.33 3.25 16.77
C VAL A 257 -2.63 3.60 18.10
N CYS A 258 -2.91 4.76 18.68
CA CYS A 258 -2.15 5.33 19.81
C CYS A 258 -2.13 4.50 21.10
N ILE A 259 -3.06 3.56 21.27
CA ILE A 259 -3.09 2.66 22.44
C ILE A 259 -1.99 1.59 22.33
N MET A 260 -1.67 1.17 21.09
CA MET A 260 -0.72 0.09 20.82
C MET A 260 0.67 0.61 20.46
N ALA A 261 0.75 1.77 19.81
CA ALA A 261 2.01 2.27 19.26
C ALA A 261 2.14 3.78 19.32
N ASN A 262 3.39 4.22 19.38
CA ASN A 262 3.78 5.58 19.06
C ASN A 262 3.48 5.86 17.58
N VAL A 263 2.65 6.86 17.28
CA VAL A 263 2.24 7.16 15.91
C VAL A 263 3.10 8.26 15.29
N LEU A 264 3.58 8.02 14.08
CA LEU A 264 4.14 9.01 13.17
C LEU A 264 3.24 9.09 11.93
N GLU A 265 2.56 10.22 11.76
CA GLU A 265 1.75 10.46 10.57
C GLU A 265 2.66 10.76 9.36
N VAL A 266 2.35 10.09 8.24
CA VAL A 266 3.04 10.22 6.97
C VAL A 266 2.12 10.97 6.01
N ASP A 267 2.50 12.20 5.71
CA ASP A 267 1.72 13.13 4.88
C ASP A 267 2.21 13.16 3.44
N SER A 268 1.54 13.93 2.59
CA SER A 268 2.05 14.25 1.25
C SER A 268 3.49 14.80 1.34
N MET A 269 4.24 14.68 0.25
CA MET A 269 5.61 15.20 0.22
C MET A 269 5.58 16.73 0.27
N ASP A 270 6.67 17.31 0.75
CA ASP A 270 6.88 18.73 0.50
C ASP A 270 7.11 18.95 -1.00
N VAL A 271 6.78 20.15 -1.49
CA VAL A 271 6.88 20.48 -2.92
C VAL A 271 8.31 20.21 -3.44
N SER A 272 9.34 20.62 -2.70
CA SER A 272 10.74 20.39 -3.07
C SER A 272 11.08 18.90 -3.15
N GLU A 273 10.67 18.11 -2.16
CA GLU A 273 10.93 16.66 -2.16
C GLU A 273 10.19 15.95 -3.30
N GLY A 274 8.94 16.35 -3.57
CA GLY A 274 8.13 15.82 -4.66
C GLY A 274 8.71 16.16 -6.04
N THR A 275 9.16 17.40 -6.24
CA THR A 275 9.85 17.83 -7.47
C THR A 275 11.10 16.99 -7.70
N GLN A 276 11.91 16.79 -6.66
CA GLN A 276 13.12 15.97 -6.75
C GLN A 276 12.80 14.50 -7.08
N LEU A 277 11.76 13.94 -6.47
CA LEU A 277 11.32 12.57 -6.77
C LEU A 277 10.90 12.44 -8.23
N LEU A 278 10.09 13.37 -8.72
CA LEU A 278 9.62 13.39 -10.10
C LEU A 278 10.79 13.47 -11.09
N LEU A 279 11.72 14.41 -10.88
CA LEU A 279 12.89 14.59 -11.74
C LEU A 279 13.78 13.34 -11.77
N ARG A 280 14.06 12.75 -10.59
CA ARG A 280 14.86 11.51 -10.51
C ARG A 280 14.15 10.35 -11.20
N ARG A 281 12.85 10.17 -10.97
CA ARG A 281 12.06 9.11 -11.59
C ARG A 281 11.99 9.25 -13.12
N ALA A 282 11.95 10.49 -13.61
CA ALA A 282 11.94 10.82 -15.04
C ALA A 282 13.34 10.83 -15.69
N GLN A 283 14.40 10.44 -14.96
CA GLN A 283 15.81 10.50 -15.41
C GLN A 283 16.28 11.91 -15.84
N ARG A 284 15.77 12.95 -15.18
CA ARG A 284 16.11 14.38 -15.42
C ARG A 284 17.04 14.92 -14.34
N THR A 285 18.16 14.26 -14.10
CA THR A 285 19.11 14.62 -13.01
C THR A 285 19.88 15.93 -13.26
N HIS A 286 19.88 16.43 -14.49
CA HIS A 286 20.52 17.69 -14.90
C HIS A 286 19.50 18.67 -15.49
N ALA A 287 18.32 18.74 -14.88
CA ALA A 287 17.24 19.62 -15.32
C ALA A 287 17.66 21.10 -15.25
N SER A 288 17.27 21.87 -16.27
CA SER A 288 17.39 23.33 -16.26
C SER A 288 16.42 23.97 -15.26
N ASP A 289 16.65 25.21 -14.85
CA ASP A 289 15.75 25.94 -13.94
C ASP A 289 14.30 25.94 -14.44
N ASN A 290 14.08 26.14 -15.75
CA ASN A 290 12.74 26.08 -16.35
C ASN A 290 12.11 24.68 -16.23
N GLU A 291 12.89 23.61 -16.40
CA GLU A 291 12.37 22.24 -16.25
C GLU A 291 12.08 21.90 -14.78
N ILE A 292 12.84 22.48 -13.84
CA ILE A 292 12.56 22.39 -12.40
C ILE A 292 11.25 23.11 -12.05
N ASP A 293 11.00 24.29 -12.63
CA ASP A 293 9.73 25.01 -12.46
C ASP A 293 8.55 24.22 -13.04
N GLU A 294 8.71 23.63 -14.24
CA GLU A 294 7.70 22.75 -14.85
C GLU A 294 7.41 21.52 -13.97
N ALA A 295 8.46 20.87 -13.44
CA ALA A 295 8.34 19.74 -12.53
C ALA A 295 7.66 20.12 -11.21
N THR A 296 7.93 21.34 -10.72
CA THR A 296 7.31 21.89 -9.51
C THR A 296 5.81 22.11 -9.72
N ASN A 297 5.42 22.70 -10.84
CA ASN A 297 4.01 22.88 -11.20
C ASN A 297 3.28 21.54 -11.32
N LEU A 298 3.88 20.56 -12.01
CA LEU A 298 3.30 19.22 -12.11
C LEU A 298 3.21 18.52 -10.73
N THR A 299 4.21 18.71 -9.87
CA THR A 299 4.20 18.17 -8.50
C THR A 299 3.05 18.72 -7.68
N VAL A 300 2.78 20.01 -7.80
CA VAL A 300 1.62 20.65 -7.18
C VAL A 300 0.33 20.07 -7.79
N ALA A 301 0.20 19.96 -9.11
CA ALA A 301 -0.99 19.40 -9.75
C ALA A 301 -1.30 17.96 -9.31
N LEU A 302 -0.26 17.14 -9.09
CA LEU A 302 -0.36 15.76 -8.60
C LEU A 302 -0.55 15.67 -7.08
N GLY A 303 -0.70 16.80 -6.39
CA GLY A 303 -0.94 16.85 -4.96
C GLY A 303 0.19 16.35 -4.09
N GLN A 304 1.43 16.47 -4.58
CA GLN A 304 2.63 16.01 -3.88
C GLN A 304 2.51 14.55 -3.40
N PHE A 305 1.72 13.76 -4.13
CA PHE A 305 1.37 12.40 -3.76
C PHE A 305 2.40 11.43 -4.35
N PRO A 306 3.25 10.76 -3.53
CA PRO A 306 4.39 9.98 -4.02
C PRO A 306 4.06 8.99 -5.13
N LEU A 307 2.96 8.24 -4.99
CA LEU A 307 2.57 7.26 -6.00
C LEU A 307 2.20 7.92 -7.34
N ALA A 308 1.56 9.09 -7.31
CA ALA A 308 1.22 9.81 -8.53
C ALA A 308 2.47 10.41 -9.20
N LEU A 309 3.42 10.90 -8.40
CA LEU A 309 4.73 11.38 -8.88
C LEU A 309 5.56 10.26 -9.51
N ASP A 310 5.59 9.08 -8.87
CA ASP A 310 6.25 7.90 -9.41
C ASP A 310 5.62 7.44 -10.74
N GLN A 311 4.28 7.38 -10.81
CA GLN A 311 3.58 7.05 -12.05
C GLN A 311 3.84 8.07 -13.18
N ALA A 312 3.84 9.37 -12.85
CA ALA A 312 4.12 10.42 -13.82
C ALA A 312 5.57 10.34 -14.33
N GLY A 313 6.54 10.22 -13.43
CA GLY A 313 7.95 10.06 -13.80
C GLY A 313 8.20 8.80 -14.63
N ALA A 314 7.55 7.69 -14.28
CA ALA A 314 7.61 6.45 -15.05
C ALA A 314 7.05 6.62 -16.47
N TYR A 315 5.91 7.30 -16.62
CA TYR A 315 5.35 7.59 -17.94
C TYR A 315 6.31 8.45 -18.78
N ILE A 316 6.88 9.50 -18.17
CA ILE A 316 7.80 10.42 -18.83
C ILE A 316 9.05 9.66 -19.31
N GLU A 317 9.61 8.78 -18.47
CA GLU A 317 10.73 7.91 -18.84
C GLU A 317 10.35 6.91 -19.94
N GLU A 318 9.21 6.21 -19.81
CA GLU A 318 8.75 5.18 -20.75
C GLU A 318 8.44 5.75 -22.16
N THR A 319 7.96 6.99 -22.22
CA THR A 319 7.51 7.62 -23.48
C THR A 319 8.52 8.61 -24.06
N GLY A 320 9.47 9.08 -23.24
CA GLY A 320 10.43 10.10 -23.61
C GLY A 320 9.86 11.51 -23.78
N CYS A 321 8.59 11.75 -23.42
CA CYS A 321 8.02 13.10 -23.52
C CYS A 321 8.66 14.06 -22.51
N SER A 322 8.47 15.37 -22.72
CA SER A 322 8.84 16.39 -21.73
C SER A 322 7.87 16.42 -20.55
N ILE A 323 8.32 17.02 -19.44
CA ILE A 323 7.48 17.26 -18.25
C ILE A 323 6.29 18.15 -18.62
N ARG A 324 6.52 19.18 -19.43
CA ARG A 324 5.47 20.07 -19.94
C ARG A 324 4.41 19.33 -20.76
N GLU A 325 4.81 18.47 -21.69
CA GLU A 325 3.88 17.69 -22.50
C GLU A 325 3.06 16.73 -21.62
N TYR A 326 3.70 16.06 -20.66
CA TYR A 326 2.97 15.23 -19.70
C TYR A 326 1.96 16.05 -18.89
N HIS A 327 2.36 17.23 -18.41
CA HIS A 327 1.47 18.09 -17.64
C HIS A 327 0.25 18.52 -18.46
N HIS A 328 0.44 18.84 -19.75
CA HIS A 328 -0.68 19.13 -20.65
C HIS A 328 -1.60 17.92 -20.86
N LEU A 329 -1.03 16.73 -21.07
CA LEU A 329 -1.80 15.48 -21.16
C LEU A 329 -2.56 15.19 -19.86
N TYR A 330 -1.94 15.47 -18.71
CA TYR A 330 -2.56 15.29 -17.40
C TYR A 330 -3.79 16.17 -17.24
N GLN A 331 -3.75 17.43 -17.66
CA GLN A 331 -4.91 18.33 -17.61
C GLN A 331 -6.10 17.85 -18.46
N GLN A 332 -5.85 17.06 -19.51
CA GLN A 332 -6.89 16.55 -20.42
C GLN A 332 -7.34 15.13 -20.08
N HIS A 333 -6.46 14.32 -19.51
CA HIS A 333 -6.60 12.88 -19.41
C HIS A 333 -6.14 12.32 -18.05
N HIS A 334 -6.23 13.10 -16.97
CA HIS A 334 -5.77 12.71 -15.62
C HIS A 334 -6.28 11.34 -15.18
N HIS A 335 -7.55 11.01 -15.42
CA HIS A 335 -8.11 9.71 -15.04
C HIS A 335 -7.36 8.55 -15.69
N ALA A 336 -7.16 8.60 -17.01
CA ALA A 336 -6.46 7.55 -17.75
C ALA A 336 -5.01 7.40 -17.31
N LEU A 337 -4.34 8.53 -17.03
CA LEU A 337 -2.94 8.55 -16.58
C LEU A 337 -2.80 8.02 -15.14
N LEU A 338 -3.67 8.43 -14.22
CA LEU A 338 -3.68 7.94 -12.84
C LEU A 338 -4.10 6.47 -12.75
N ALA A 339 -4.90 5.97 -13.70
CA ALA A 339 -5.27 4.56 -13.80
C ALA A 339 -4.14 3.67 -14.36
N ARG A 340 -3.19 4.25 -15.11
CA ARG A 340 -2.08 3.51 -15.72
C ARG A 340 -0.89 3.41 -14.75
N ARG A 341 -0.58 2.20 -14.26
CA ARG A 341 0.59 2.00 -13.38
C ARG A 341 1.94 2.15 -14.09
N GLY A 342 2.04 1.64 -15.33
CA GLY A 342 3.33 1.45 -16.04
C GLY A 342 3.92 0.05 -15.81
N ARG A 343 5.02 -0.26 -16.50
CA ARG A 343 5.69 -1.59 -16.42
C ARG A 343 6.83 -1.60 -15.39
N GLN A 344 7.40 -0.45 -15.07
CA GLN A 344 8.54 -0.30 -14.18
C GLN A 344 8.12 0.35 -12.86
N TYR A 345 7.46 -0.41 -11.99
CA TYR A 345 7.07 0.06 -10.66
C TYR A 345 8.06 -0.38 -9.58
N VAL A 346 8.35 0.49 -8.62
CA VAL A 346 9.13 0.16 -7.42
C VAL A 346 8.19 -0.02 -6.23
N GLY A 347 8.15 -1.22 -5.67
CA GLY A 347 7.45 -1.54 -4.41
C GLY A 347 5.93 -1.62 -4.47
N HIS A 348 5.24 -0.65 -5.09
CA HIS A 348 3.77 -0.57 -5.10
C HIS A 348 3.19 -0.94 -6.48
N PRO A 349 2.52 -2.09 -6.65
CA PRO A 349 2.10 -2.60 -7.95
C PRO A 349 0.82 -1.96 -8.52
N ASP A 350 0.03 -1.29 -7.68
CA ASP A 350 -1.27 -0.75 -8.07
C ASP A 350 -1.18 0.72 -8.47
N SER A 351 -2.03 1.14 -9.41
CA SER A 351 -2.13 2.54 -9.81
C SER A 351 -2.81 3.40 -8.72
N VAL A 352 -2.68 4.72 -8.78
CA VAL A 352 -3.41 5.65 -7.89
C VAL A 352 -4.91 5.33 -7.88
N VAL A 353 -5.52 5.20 -9.06
CA VAL A 353 -6.96 4.91 -9.18
C VAL A 353 -7.29 3.57 -8.54
N THR A 354 -6.50 2.52 -8.79
CA THR A 354 -6.75 1.19 -8.23
C THR A 354 -6.63 1.20 -6.70
N THR A 355 -5.57 1.81 -6.17
CA THR A 355 -5.31 1.92 -4.72
C THR A 355 -6.45 2.64 -3.99
N LEU A 356 -6.90 3.77 -4.53
CA LEU A 356 -7.98 4.55 -3.92
C LEU A 356 -9.35 3.88 -4.09
N SER A 357 -9.60 3.23 -5.24
CA SER A 357 -10.86 2.51 -5.48
C SER A 357 -11.09 1.39 -4.49
N PHE A 358 -10.04 0.62 -4.13
CA PHE A 358 -10.16 -0.39 -3.08
C PHE A 358 -10.56 0.21 -1.73
N ALA A 359 -10.00 1.36 -1.34
CA ALA A 359 -10.40 2.03 -0.11
C ALA A 359 -11.85 2.51 -0.18
N PHE A 360 -12.30 3.01 -1.33
CA PHE A 360 -13.69 3.44 -1.51
C PHE A 360 -14.69 2.29 -1.44
N GLU A 361 -14.40 1.16 -2.08
CA GLU A 361 -15.25 -0.03 -2.03
C GLU A 361 -15.40 -0.55 -0.60
N GLN A 362 -14.32 -0.52 0.19
CA GLN A 362 -14.34 -0.92 1.59
C GLN A 362 -15.17 0.06 2.45
N VAL A 363 -15.09 1.37 2.17
CA VAL A 363 -15.96 2.36 2.81
C VAL A 363 -17.42 2.17 2.42
N GLU A 364 -17.72 1.92 1.15
CA GLU A 364 -19.07 1.66 0.64
C GLU A 364 -19.69 0.43 1.33
N CYS A 365 -18.92 -0.65 1.51
CA CYS A 365 -19.38 -1.83 2.24
C CYS A 365 -19.59 -1.56 3.74
N ALA A 366 -18.77 -0.71 4.35
CA ALA A 366 -18.78 -0.49 5.80
C ALA A 366 -19.81 0.56 6.25
N ASN A 367 -19.98 1.65 5.49
CA ASN A 367 -20.84 2.77 5.87
C ASN A 367 -21.28 3.59 4.65
N GLN A 368 -22.55 3.44 4.26
CA GLN A 368 -23.15 4.16 3.14
C GLN A 368 -23.07 5.69 3.27
N ALA A 369 -23.24 6.25 4.48
CA ALA A 369 -23.14 7.69 4.70
C ALA A 369 -21.72 8.20 4.46
N ALA A 370 -20.70 7.41 4.81
CA ALA A 370 -19.30 7.75 4.54
C ALA A 370 -19.01 7.76 3.03
N ALA A 371 -19.57 6.81 2.28
CA ALA A 371 -19.46 6.81 0.82
C ALA A 371 -20.14 8.04 0.19
N GLU A 372 -21.36 8.37 0.62
CA GLU A 372 -22.07 9.57 0.17
C GLU A 372 -21.31 10.85 0.54
N PHE A 373 -20.69 10.90 1.72
CA PHE A 373 -19.83 12.01 2.10
C PHE A 373 -18.60 12.14 1.19
N LEU A 374 -17.94 11.04 0.82
CA LEU A 374 -16.83 11.10 -0.15
C LEU A 374 -17.27 11.63 -1.52
N ARG A 375 -18.47 11.23 -1.97
CA ARG A 375 -19.06 11.76 -3.21
C ARG A 375 -19.32 13.26 -3.10
N LEU A 376 -19.88 13.73 -1.99
CA LEU A 376 -20.02 15.17 -1.70
C LEU A 376 -18.66 15.88 -1.70
N CYS A 377 -17.64 15.30 -1.06
CA CYS A 377 -16.30 15.88 -1.02
C CYS A 377 -15.69 16.10 -2.39
N ALA A 378 -16.04 15.32 -3.41
CA ALA A 378 -15.53 15.50 -4.77
C ALA A 378 -15.81 16.91 -5.34
N PHE A 379 -16.85 17.59 -4.84
CA PHE A 379 -17.29 18.92 -5.30
C PHE A 379 -16.87 20.05 -4.36
N LEU A 380 -16.23 19.73 -3.23
CA LEU A 380 -15.80 20.71 -2.23
C LEU A 380 -14.31 21.04 -2.40
N LYS A 381 -13.92 22.23 -1.94
CA LYS A 381 -12.49 22.59 -1.91
C LYS A 381 -11.72 21.57 -1.06
N PRO A 382 -10.57 21.06 -1.54
CA PRO A 382 -9.66 20.28 -0.72
C PRO A 382 -9.25 21.11 0.49
N ASP A 383 -9.15 20.46 1.65
CA ASP A 383 -8.80 21.08 2.93
C ASP A 383 -9.81 22.11 3.46
N ARG A 384 -10.27 21.92 4.71
CA ARG A 384 -11.18 22.81 5.46
C ARG A 384 -12.67 22.69 5.08
N ILE A 385 -13.13 21.46 4.88
CA ILE A 385 -14.56 21.14 4.79
C ILE A 385 -15.18 21.31 6.18
N SER A 386 -16.03 22.31 6.38
CA SER A 386 -16.65 22.57 7.69
C SER A 386 -17.63 21.45 8.08
N GLU A 387 -17.59 20.96 9.33
CA GLU A 387 -18.63 20.07 9.85
C GLU A 387 -20.00 20.76 9.84
N GLU A 388 -20.03 22.08 10.04
CA GLU A 388 -21.26 22.88 10.03
C GLU A 388 -21.90 22.92 8.64
N LEU A 389 -21.09 22.91 7.57
CA LEU A 389 -21.60 22.81 6.19
C LEU A 389 -22.41 21.54 5.99
N LEU A 390 -21.92 20.44 6.54
CA LEU A 390 -22.58 19.14 6.45
C LEU A 390 -23.89 19.12 7.23
N ILE A 391 -23.90 19.71 8.41
CA ILE A 391 -25.07 19.78 9.29
C ILE A 391 -26.15 20.68 8.67
N ASN A 392 -25.79 21.88 8.21
CA ASN A 392 -26.74 22.85 7.67
C ASN A 392 -27.34 22.41 6.33
N GLY A 393 -26.56 21.72 5.49
CA GLY A 393 -27.04 21.17 4.23
C GLY A 393 -27.84 19.86 4.36
N ALA A 394 -28.00 19.32 5.59
CA ALA A 394 -28.68 18.05 5.83
C ALA A 394 -30.00 17.83 5.08
N PRO A 395 -30.90 18.83 4.94
CA PRO A 395 -32.15 18.66 4.18
C PRO A 395 -31.96 18.23 2.72
N HIS A 396 -30.83 18.59 2.11
CA HIS A 396 -30.51 18.38 0.69
C HIS A 396 -29.66 17.13 0.44
N TRP A 397 -29.14 16.49 1.49
CA TRP A 397 -28.31 15.30 1.35
C TRP A 397 -29.16 14.03 1.12
N PRO A 398 -28.60 13.00 0.45
CA PRO A 398 -29.25 11.70 0.39
C PRO A 398 -29.51 11.13 1.79
N HIS A 399 -30.39 10.14 1.85
CA HIS A 399 -30.94 9.67 3.12
C HIS A 399 -29.86 9.25 4.13
N ALA A 400 -28.86 8.45 3.72
CA ALA A 400 -27.85 7.95 4.65
C ALA A 400 -26.98 9.08 5.21
N LEU A 401 -26.47 9.97 4.34
CA LEU A 401 -25.70 11.13 4.76
C LEU A 401 -26.52 12.08 5.64
N ARG A 402 -27.75 12.42 5.25
CA ARG A 402 -28.67 13.25 6.06
C ARG A 402 -28.84 12.69 7.46
N THR A 403 -29.16 11.40 7.55
CA THR A 403 -29.36 10.72 8.83
C THR A 403 -28.09 10.67 9.66
N ALA A 404 -26.91 10.60 9.04
CA ALA A 404 -25.64 10.63 9.73
C ALA A 404 -25.27 12.02 10.27
N VAL A 405 -25.48 13.09 9.50
CA VAL A 405 -25.11 14.45 9.93
C VAL A 405 -26.09 15.06 10.93
N SER A 406 -27.34 14.59 10.98
CA SER A 406 -28.35 15.04 11.95
C SER A 406 -28.19 14.44 13.35
N ASP A 407 -27.32 13.44 13.52
CA ASP A 407 -27.08 12.78 14.81
C ASP A 407 -25.58 12.71 15.10
N ARG A 408 -25.16 13.20 16.27
CA ARG A 408 -23.73 13.33 16.58
C ARG A 408 -23.00 11.98 16.60
N LEU A 409 -23.65 10.93 17.12
CA LEU A 409 -23.05 9.61 17.22
C LEU A 409 -22.85 9.00 15.83
N ARG A 410 -23.86 9.09 14.96
CA ARG A 410 -23.77 8.62 13.58
C ARG A 410 -22.76 9.42 12.75
N PHE A 411 -22.66 10.73 12.97
CA PHE A 411 -21.63 11.55 12.35
C PHE A 411 -20.23 11.08 12.74
N ASP A 412 -20.02 10.79 14.03
CA ASP A 412 -18.74 10.29 14.52
C ASP A 412 -18.44 8.86 14.01
N GLN A 413 -19.45 8.00 13.83
CA GLN A 413 -19.30 6.68 13.19
C GLN A 413 -18.95 6.77 11.69
N MET A 414 -19.55 7.72 10.98
CA MET A 414 -19.21 8.04 9.60
C MET A 414 -17.75 8.50 9.50
N CYS A 415 -17.36 9.49 10.32
CA CYS A 415 -15.98 9.98 10.40
C CYS A 415 -15.00 8.87 10.76
N LYS A 416 -15.33 8.01 11.74
CA LYS A 416 -14.51 6.87 12.15
C LYS A 416 -14.23 5.94 10.96
N THR A 417 -15.23 5.66 10.14
CA THR A 417 -15.07 4.80 8.95
C THR A 417 -14.07 5.42 7.97
N LEU A 418 -14.18 6.72 7.70
CA LEU A 418 -13.30 7.44 6.76
C LEU A 418 -11.86 7.55 7.29
N LEU A 419 -11.71 7.79 8.59
CA LEU A 419 -10.42 7.86 9.29
C LEU A 419 -9.71 6.50 9.30
N ALA A 420 -10.44 5.38 9.30
CA ALA A 420 -9.86 4.04 9.30
C ALA A 420 -9.13 3.68 7.99
N PHE A 421 -9.44 4.39 6.90
CA PHE A 421 -8.73 4.28 5.62
C PHE A 421 -7.84 5.50 5.32
N SER A 422 -7.70 6.43 6.27
CA SER A 422 -6.97 7.69 6.12
C SER A 422 -7.41 8.53 4.90
N LEU A 423 -8.66 8.38 4.44
CA LEU A 423 -9.23 9.14 3.32
C LEU A 423 -9.59 10.57 3.73
N VAL A 424 -9.83 10.78 5.02
CA VAL A 424 -10.17 12.07 5.62
C VAL A 424 -9.24 12.32 6.81
N LYS A 425 -8.86 13.59 7.00
CA LYS A 425 -8.29 14.09 8.26
C LYS A 425 -9.32 14.92 8.98
N ARG A 426 -9.42 14.75 10.30
CA ARG A 426 -10.31 15.55 11.14
C ARG A 426 -9.51 16.50 12.00
N LEU A 427 -9.86 17.78 11.95
CA LEU A 427 -9.32 18.86 12.75
C LEU A 427 -10.37 19.23 13.81
N PRO A 428 -10.43 18.51 14.94
CA PRO A 428 -11.54 18.61 15.89
C PRO A 428 -11.68 20.01 16.50
N GLU A 429 -10.56 20.66 16.81
CA GLU A 429 -10.54 22.02 17.37
C GLU A 429 -11.18 23.05 16.43
N LYS A 430 -11.05 22.84 15.13
CA LYS A 430 -11.59 23.72 14.08
C LYS A 430 -12.93 23.25 13.54
N ARG A 431 -13.43 22.08 13.99
CA ARG A 431 -14.59 21.38 13.42
C ARG A 431 -14.53 21.32 11.89
N MET A 432 -13.37 20.89 11.39
CA MET A 432 -13.10 20.78 9.96
C MET A 432 -12.63 19.39 9.59
N LEU A 433 -12.94 19.01 8.35
CA LEU A 433 -12.45 17.83 7.68
C LEU A 433 -11.54 18.26 6.52
N SER A 434 -10.55 17.45 6.19
CA SER A 434 -9.69 17.60 5.03
C SER A 434 -9.70 16.29 4.26
N VAL A 435 -9.75 16.39 2.94
CA VAL A 435 -9.65 15.26 2.01
C VAL A 435 -8.55 15.60 1.04
N HIS A 436 -7.69 14.63 0.75
CA HIS A 436 -6.62 14.81 -0.20
C HIS A 436 -7.19 15.07 -1.60
N ARG A 437 -6.63 16.02 -2.35
CA ARG A 437 -7.15 16.41 -3.68
C ARG A 437 -7.30 15.24 -4.66
N LEU A 438 -6.35 14.30 -4.68
CA LEU A 438 -6.44 13.11 -5.55
C LEU A 438 -7.53 12.14 -5.10
N VAL A 439 -7.88 12.11 -3.81
CA VAL A 439 -9.04 11.35 -3.32
C VAL A 439 -10.32 11.93 -3.91
N GLN A 440 -10.47 13.26 -3.89
CA GLN A 440 -11.62 13.95 -4.49
C GLN A 440 -11.67 13.74 -6.01
N LEU A 441 -10.54 13.93 -6.69
CA LEU A 441 -10.46 13.78 -8.15
C LEU A 441 -10.80 12.35 -8.60
N VAL A 442 -10.21 11.32 -7.98
CA VAL A 442 -10.55 9.93 -8.33
C VAL A 442 -12.00 9.61 -7.96
N GLN A 443 -12.53 10.16 -6.87
CA GLN A 443 -13.94 9.97 -6.51
C GLN A 443 -14.90 10.65 -7.49
N MET A 444 -14.53 11.82 -8.04
CA MET A 444 -15.30 12.53 -9.07
C MET A 444 -15.41 11.68 -10.36
N GLU A 445 -14.30 11.10 -10.79
CA GLU A 445 -14.23 10.28 -12.01
C GLU A 445 -15.03 8.97 -11.93
N ARG A 446 -15.36 8.52 -10.71
CA ARG A 446 -16.25 7.36 -10.50
C ARG A 446 -17.73 7.71 -10.68
N LEU A 447 -18.10 9.00 -10.67
CA LEU A 447 -19.47 9.46 -10.81
C LEU A 447 -19.84 9.62 -12.28
N THR A 448 -21.04 9.17 -12.64
CA THR A 448 -21.65 9.47 -13.93
C THR A 448 -21.97 10.97 -14.03
N LEU A 449 -22.10 11.48 -15.27
CA LEU A 449 -22.48 12.89 -15.48
C LEU A 449 -23.84 13.25 -14.84
N GLU A 450 -24.75 12.28 -14.75
CA GLU A 450 -26.03 12.47 -14.06
C GLU A 450 -25.84 12.61 -12.55
N GLU A 451 -25.06 11.73 -11.93
CA GLU A 451 -24.74 11.83 -10.50
C GLU A 451 -23.98 13.11 -10.18
N GLN A 452 -23.07 13.56 -11.05
CA GLN A 452 -22.37 14.83 -10.88
C GLN A 452 -23.33 16.01 -10.84
N ARG A 453 -24.25 16.09 -11.81
CA ARG A 453 -25.30 17.12 -11.82
C ARG A 453 -26.17 17.09 -10.58
N GLN A 454 -26.57 15.91 -10.12
CA GLN A 454 -27.37 15.77 -8.90
C GLN A 454 -26.63 16.28 -7.65
N TRP A 455 -25.32 16.06 -7.55
CA TRP A 455 -24.53 16.58 -6.44
C TRP A 455 -24.33 18.09 -6.51
N ASP A 456 -24.12 18.64 -7.72
CA ASP A 456 -24.06 20.08 -7.95
C ASP A 456 -25.38 20.76 -7.54
N GLU A 457 -26.53 20.23 -7.98
CA GLU A 457 -27.86 20.75 -7.61
C GLU A 457 -28.06 20.75 -6.10
N ARG A 458 -27.71 19.66 -5.41
CA ARG A 458 -27.79 19.59 -3.94
C ARG A 458 -26.92 20.64 -3.24
N LEU A 459 -25.73 20.91 -3.78
CA LEU A 459 -24.84 21.94 -3.24
C LEU A 459 -25.40 23.34 -3.43
N LEU A 460 -25.99 23.61 -4.60
CA LEU A 460 -26.67 24.88 -4.87
C LEU A 460 -27.85 25.08 -3.91
N ASP A 461 -28.70 24.07 -3.75
CA ASP A 461 -29.86 24.13 -2.86
C ASP A 461 -29.45 24.30 -1.40
N ALA A 462 -28.33 23.72 -0.98
CA ALA A 462 -27.75 23.89 0.34
C ALA A 462 -27.05 25.27 0.54
N GLY A 463 -27.09 26.16 -0.45
CA GLY A 463 -26.55 27.52 -0.37
C GLY A 463 -25.07 27.64 -0.73
N TYR A 464 -24.48 26.63 -1.38
CA TYR A 464 -23.06 26.59 -1.75
C TYR A 464 -22.83 26.92 -3.23
N ALA A 465 -23.30 28.09 -3.66
CA ALA A 465 -23.19 28.58 -5.04
C ALA A 465 -21.75 28.70 -5.57
N ASN A 466 -20.76 28.89 -4.69
CA ASN A 466 -19.34 29.02 -5.05
C ASN A 466 -18.57 27.68 -5.08
N ALA A 467 -19.20 26.55 -4.72
CA ALA A 467 -18.56 25.24 -4.80
C ALA A 467 -18.65 24.64 -6.23
N ALA A 468 -19.76 24.90 -6.94
CA ALA A 468 -20.05 24.36 -8.27
C ALA A 468 -19.14 24.91 -9.40
N SER A 469 -18.44 26.04 -9.19
CA SER A 469 -17.47 26.58 -10.17
C SER A 469 -16.12 25.83 -10.16
N ASN A 470 -15.92 24.86 -9.26
CA ASN A 470 -14.61 24.25 -8.99
C ASN A 470 -14.26 23.03 -9.84
N THR A 471 -15.09 22.61 -10.81
CA THR A 471 -14.66 21.62 -11.81
C THR A 471 -13.40 22.09 -12.55
N LEU A 472 -13.19 23.41 -12.63
CA LEU A 472 -11.95 24.03 -13.14
C LEU A 472 -10.81 24.13 -12.10
N CYS A 473 -11.11 24.18 -10.80
CA CYS A 473 -10.11 24.33 -9.73
C CYS A 473 -9.46 23.00 -9.28
N LEU A 474 -10.02 21.86 -9.67
CA LEU A 474 -9.35 20.54 -9.51
C LEU A 474 -8.37 20.24 -10.67
N VAL A 475 -8.43 21.04 -11.75
CA VAL A 475 -7.64 20.87 -12.99
C VAL A 475 -6.51 21.92 -13.12
N MET A 476 -6.60 23.04 -12.38
CA MET A 476 -5.52 24.04 -12.22
C MET A 476 -4.76 23.80 -10.91
#